data_AF-A0A916I3N1-F1
#
_entry.id   AF-A0A916I3N1-F1
#
_cell.length_a   1.000
_cell.length_b   1.000
_cell.length_c   1.000
_cell.angle_alpha   90.00
_cell.angle_beta   90.00
_cell.angle_gamma   90.00
#
_symmetry.space_group_name_H-M   'P 1'
#
loop_
_entity.id
_entity.type
_entity.pdbx_description
1 polymer ?
#
loop_
_entity_poly.entity_id
_entity_poly.type
_entity_poly.pdbx_seq_one_letter_code
_entity_poly.pdbx_strand_id
1 'polypeptide(L)'
;MFASVLRLRQMGVLIKGDLPPEEQWASGIFEMSGHGFGGPRMPRRLVLRDARSNPDKGLLFELFQPTLVDVKHPYLKFRGIEGVSLGDGEVGGMVQEWLVRLR
;
A
#
# COMPACT_ATOMS: atom_id res chain seq x y z
N MET A 1 11.75 -6.08 -4.95
CA MET A 1 11.30 -5.70 -6.32
C MET A 1 11.02 -4.21 -6.31
N PHE A 2 11.19 -3.45 -7.40
CA PHE A 2 10.83 -2.02 -7.39
C PHE A 2 9.38 -1.85 -7.85
N ALA A 3 8.63 -0.94 -7.24
CA ALA A 3 7.27 -0.66 -7.67
C ALA A 3 6.87 0.80 -7.44
N SER A 4 5.85 1.22 -8.17
CA SER A 4 5.08 2.42 -7.87
C SER A 4 3.72 2.02 -7.28
N VAL A 5 3.32 2.67 -6.20
CA VAL A 5 2.05 2.45 -5.49
C VAL A 5 1.26 3.75 -5.48
N LEU A 6 -0.01 3.63 -5.81
CA LEU A 6 -1.00 4.68 -5.64
C LEU A 6 -2.07 4.21 -4.64
N ARG A 7 -2.30 5.01 -3.60
CA ARG A 7 -3.40 4.79 -2.66
C ARG A 7 -4.68 5.35 -3.26
N LEU A 8 -5.69 4.51 -3.43
CA LEU A 8 -6.95 4.88 -4.05
C LEU A 8 -8.00 5.36 -3.05
N ARG A 9 -7.74 5.24 -1.74
CA ARG A 9 -8.59 5.81 -0.69
C ARG A 9 -7.87 6.89 0.08
N GLN A 10 -8.55 8.02 0.21
CA GLN A 10 -8.16 9.12 1.09
C GLN A 10 -9.27 9.31 2.12
N MET A 11 -8.92 9.26 3.40
CA MET A 11 -9.90 9.35 4.52
C MET A 11 -11.07 8.36 4.37
N GLY A 12 -10.79 7.15 3.87
CA GLY A 12 -11.77 6.07 3.69
C GLY A 12 -12.62 6.19 2.41
N VAL A 13 -12.55 7.30 1.70
CA VAL A 13 -13.31 7.53 0.46
C VAL A 13 -12.54 7.02 -0.74
N LEU A 14 -13.16 6.19 -1.57
CA LEU A 14 -12.57 5.72 -2.83
C LEU A 14 -12.55 6.85 -3.84
N ILE A 15 -11.34 7.19 -4.31
CA ILE A 15 -11.12 8.13 -5.40
C ILE A 15 -11.60 7.46 -6.70
N LYS A 16 -12.54 8.12 -7.38
CA LYS A 16 -13.09 7.69 -8.67
C LYS A 16 -12.66 8.68 -9.75
N GLY A 17 -12.42 8.19 -10.96
CA GLY A 17 -12.07 9.02 -12.11
C GLY A 17 -10.80 8.54 -12.80
N ASP A 18 -10.18 9.45 -13.56
CA ASP A 18 -8.90 9.19 -14.22
C ASP A 18 -7.79 8.94 -13.20
N LEU A 19 -6.78 8.18 -13.62
CA LEU A 19 -5.62 7.92 -12.77
C LEU A 19 -4.89 9.24 -12.48
N PRO A 20 -4.57 9.54 -11.21
CA PRO A 20 -3.82 10.73 -10.86
C PRO A 20 -2.41 10.68 -11.48
N PRO A 21 -1.80 11.87 -11.67
CA PRO A 21 -0.54 12.00 -12.38
C PRO A 21 0.63 11.37 -11.57
N GLU A 22 1.74 11.10 -12.25
CA GLU A 22 2.88 10.30 -11.73
C GLU A 22 3.46 10.85 -10.41
N GLU A 23 3.35 12.15 -10.16
CA GLU A 23 3.88 12.80 -8.96
C GLU A 23 3.14 12.36 -7.68
N GLN A 24 1.91 11.85 -7.81
CA GLN A 24 1.13 11.32 -6.70
C GLN A 24 1.46 9.85 -6.39
N TRP A 25 2.25 9.19 -7.23
CA TRP A 25 2.66 7.81 -7.03
C TRP A 25 3.87 7.75 -6.11
N ALA A 26 3.78 6.88 -5.10
CA ALA A 26 4.92 6.55 -4.26
C ALA A 26 5.74 5.46 -4.93
N SER A 27 7.04 5.67 -5.13
CA SER A 27 7.92 4.65 -5.71
C SER A 27 8.98 4.21 -4.71
N GLY A 28 9.28 2.92 -4.67
CA GLY A 28 10.20 2.36 -3.69
C GLY A 28 10.41 0.86 -3.82
N ILE A 29 11.03 0.28 -2.79
CA ILE A 29 11.26 -1.16 -2.70
C ILE A 29 9.96 -1.82 -2.21
N PHE A 30 9.40 -2.67 -3.05
CA PHE A 30 8.19 -3.43 -2.79
C PHE A 30 8.55 -4.82 -2.25
N GLU A 31 8.03 -5.11 -1.07
CA GLU A 31 8.19 -6.37 -0.34
C GLU A 31 6.82 -6.99 -0.06
N MET A 32 6.73 -8.30 -0.24
CA MET A 32 5.56 -9.08 0.14
C MET A 32 5.99 -10.14 1.14
N SER A 33 5.45 -10.06 2.36
CA SER A 33 5.59 -11.15 3.34
C SER A 33 4.45 -12.15 3.13
N GLY A 34 4.81 -13.35 2.69
CA GLY A 34 3.94 -14.53 2.63
C GLY A 34 4.36 -15.56 3.66
N HIS A 35 3.47 -16.51 3.98
CA HIS A 35 3.68 -17.58 4.96
C HIS A 35 5.10 -18.14 4.97
N GLY A 36 5.76 -18.08 6.13
CA GLY A 36 6.78 -19.05 6.48
C GLY A 36 6.10 -20.39 6.71
N PHE A 37 6.53 -21.44 6.00
CA PHE A 37 6.19 -22.80 6.36
C PHE A 37 6.68 -23.06 7.79
N GLY A 38 5.77 -23.34 8.73
CA GLY A 38 6.11 -23.92 10.04
C GLY A 38 6.12 -23.01 11.28
N GLY A 39 5.54 -21.81 11.25
CA GLY A 39 5.45 -20.92 12.44
C GLY A 39 4.07 -20.29 12.64
N PRO A 40 3.81 -19.64 13.80
CA PRO A 40 2.54 -18.94 14.06
C PRO A 40 2.23 -18.01 12.89
N ARG A 41 0.99 -18.10 12.41
CA ARG A 41 0.51 -17.55 11.14
C ARG A 41 0.69 -16.03 11.09
N MET A 42 1.87 -15.55 10.69
CA MET A 42 2.11 -14.12 10.56
C MET A 42 1.13 -13.53 9.53
N PRO A 43 0.47 -12.40 9.85
CA PRO A 43 -0.44 -11.77 8.90
C PRO A 43 0.34 -11.32 7.66
N ARG A 44 -0.23 -11.60 6.49
CA ARG A 44 0.30 -11.16 5.20
C ARG A 44 0.44 -9.63 5.21
N ARG A 45 1.56 -9.12 4.71
CA ARG A 45 1.81 -7.67 4.56
C ARG A 45 2.43 -7.36 3.20
N LEU A 46 1.94 -6.31 2.56
CA LEU A 46 2.67 -5.62 1.50
C LEU A 46 3.30 -4.37 2.09
N VAL A 47 4.57 -4.14 1.76
CA VAL A 47 5.33 -3.01 2.26
C VAL A 47 5.97 -2.29 1.08
N LEU A 48 5.79 -0.98 1.02
CA LEU A 48 6.61 -0.11 0.17
C LEU A 48 7.59 0.65 1.07
N ARG A 49 8.86 0.27 0.99
CA ARG A 49 9.98 0.95 1.66
C ARG A 49 10.56 2.04 0.78
N ASP A 50 11.23 2.99 1.42
CA ASP A 50 11.95 4.07 0.77
C ASP A 50 11.08 4.82 -0.25
N ALA A 51 9.80 5.03 0.11
CA ALA A 51 8.85 5.70 -0.77
C ALA A 51 9.33 7.14 -1.04
N ARG A 52 9.86 7.38 -2.25
CA ARG A 52 10.51 8.66 -2.62
C ARG A 52 9.54 9.81 -2.90
N SER A 53 8.32 9.78 -2.39
CA SER A 53 7.36 10.87 -2.61
C SER A 53 7.67 12.13 -1.78
N ASN A 54 8.58 12.07 -0.81
CA ASN A 54 9.09 13.24 -0.08
C ASN A 54 10.47 12.93 0.56
N PRO A 55 11.57 13.61 0.18
CA PRO A 55 12.91 13.34 0.71
C PRO A 55 13.06 13.59 2.22
N ASP A 56 12.17 14.39 2.84
CA ASP A 56 12.21 14.70 4.28
C ASP A 56 11.40 13.71 5.13
N LYS A 57 10.72 12.76 4.50
CA LYS A 57 9.86 11.79 5.19
C LYS A 57 10.23 10.38 4.75
N GLY A 58 10.89 9.63 5.64
CA GLY A 58 11.04 8.18 5.52
C GLY A 58 9.70 7.47 5.64
N LEU A 59 8.83 7.63 4.64
CA LEU A 59 7.48 7.09 4.61
C LEU A 59 7.54 5.60 4.26
N LEU A 60 7.16 4.78 5.24
CA LEU A 60 6.85 3.37 5.06
C LEU A 60 5.34 3.26 4.79
N PHE A 61 4.95 2.66 3.67
CA PHE A 61 3.55 2.25 3.48
C PHE A 61 3.42 0.76 3.78
N GLU A 62 2.45 0.39 4.61
CA GLU A 62 2.18 -1.00 4.96
C GLU A 62 0.70 -1.31 4.77
N LEU A 63 0.41 -2.33 3.96
CA LEU A 63 -0.93 -2.86 3.75
C LEU A 63 -1.03 -4.23 4.41
N PHE A 64 -1.80 -4.31 5.49
CA PHE A 64 -2.07 -5.54 6.23
C PHE A 64 -3.20 -6.34 5.59
N GLN A 65 -3.10 -7.67 5.71
CA GLN A 65 -4.05 -8.63 5.14
C GLN A 65 -4.39 -8.35 3.65
N PRO A 66 -3.38 -8.10 2.81
CA PRO A 66 -3.57 -7.77 1.41
C PRO A 66 -4.28 -8.91 0.68
N THR A 67 -5.28 -8.55 -0.11
CA THR A 67 -5.99 -9.42 -1.04
C THR A 67 -5.91 -8.80 -2.42
N LEU A 68 -5.48 -9.57 -3.42
CA LEU A 68 -5.51 -9.15 -4.82
C LEU A 68 -6.97 -9.11 -5.27
N VAL A 69 -7.44 -7.95 -5.75
CA VAL A 69 -8.84 -7.75 -6.14
C VAL A 69 -9.03 -7.61 -7.64
N ASP A 70 -8.02 -7.15 -8.37
CA ASP A 70 -8.07 -7.00 -9.82
C ASP A 70 -6.66 -7.00 -10.44
N VAL A 71 -6.58 -7.41 -11.70
CA VAL A 71 -5.35 -7.42 -12.50
C VAL A 71 -5.66 -6.84 -13.87
N LYS A 72 -5.11 -5.65 -14.14
CA LYS A 72 -5.25 -4.98 -15.43
C LYS A 72 -3.90 -4.42 -15.84
N HIS A 73 -3.20 -5.09 -16.74
CA HIS A 73 -1.86 -4.69 -17.17
C HIS A 73 -1.80 -3.20 -17.53
N PRO A 74 -0.81 -2.42 -17.02
CA PRO A 74 0.34 -2.83 -16.19
C PRO A 74 0.12 -2.83 -14.67
N TYR A 75 -1.12 -2.83 -14.18
CA TYR A 75 -1.47 -2.62 -12.78
C TYR A 75 -2.02 -3.86 -12.08
N LEU A 76 -1.66 -3.99 -10.80
CA LEU A 76 -2.25 -4.92 -9.84
C LEU A 76 -3.02 -4.11 -8.80
N LYS A 77 -4.26 -4.49 -8.52
CA LYS A 77 -5.05 -3.84 -7.49
C LYS A 77 -5.13 -4.72 -6.24
N PHE A 78 -4.66 -4.21 -5.12
CA PHE A 78 -4.75 -4.86 -3.83
C PHE A 78 -5.72 -4.12 -2.92
N ARG A 79 -6.41 -4.85 -2.04
CA ARG A 79 -7.20 -4.30 -0.95
C ARG A 79 -6.66 -4.86 0.37
N GLY A 80 -6.57 -4.03 1.38
CA GLY A 80 -6.18 -4.44 2.73
C GLY A 80 -6.46 -3.34 3.74
N ILE A 81 -5.73 -3.35 4.84
CA ILE A 81 -5.88 -2.40 5.94
C ILE A 81 -4.56 -1.62 6.08
N GLU A 82 -4.62 -0.29 6.02
CA GLU A 82 -3.51 0.58 6.42
C GLU A 82 -3.74 1.09 7.84
N GLY A 83 -2.66 1.18 8.62
CA GLY A 83 -2.69 1.90 9.89
C GLY A 83 -2.80 3.41 9.64
N VAL A 84 -3.68 4.07 10.37
CA VAL A 84 -3.83 5.54 10.35
C VAL A 84 -3.69 6.06 11.78
N SER A 85 -2.88 7.11 11.95
CA SER A 85 -2.85 7.86 13.21
C SER A 85 -4.03 8.82 13.23
N LEU A 86 -4.86 8.74 14.28
CA LEU A 86 -6.05 9.57 14.45
C LEU A 86 -5.78 10.84 15.28
N GLY A 87 -4.54 11.05 15.72
CA GLY A 87 -4.19 12.05 16.75
C GLY A 87 -4.10 11.40 18.13
N ASP A 88 -3.45 12.08 19.09
CA ASP A 88 -3.34 11.69 20.50
C ASP A 88 -2.84 10.26 20.81
N GLY A 89 -2.12 9.66 19.86
CA GLY A 89 -1.58 8.29 19.98
C GLY A 89 -2.57 7.18 19.64
N GLU A 90 -3.80 7.52 19.21
CA GLU A 90 -4.77 6.54 18.73
C GLU A 90 -4.41 6.06 17.32
N VAL A 91 -4.31 4.74 17.15
CA VAL A 91 -4.06 4.08 15.87
C VAL A 91 -5.32 3.36 15.43
N GLY A 92 -5.92 3.84 14.34
CA GLY A 92 -7.03 3.19 13.66
C GLY A 92 -6.54 2.31 12.50
N GLY A 93 -7.42 1.44 12.03
CA GLY A 93 -7.24 0.72 10.76
C GLY A 93 -8.21 1.24 9.71
N MET A 94 -7.72 1.55 8.52
CA MET A 94 -8.54 1.99 7.40
C MET A 94 -8.46 0.98 6.26
N VAL A 95 -9.61 0.57 5.72
CA VAL A 95 -9.63 -0.20 4.47
C VAL A 95 -9.03 0.68 3.37
N GLN A 96 -8.00 0.16 2.73
CA GLN A 96 -7.27 0.83 1.67
C GLN A 96 -7.23 -0.04 0.42
N GLU A 97 -7.20 0.61 -0.74
CA GLU A 97 -6.90 -0.04 -2.01
C GLU A 97 -5.63 0.55 -2.61
N TRP A 98 -4.68 -0.31 -2.96
CA TRP A 98 -3.45 0.06 -3.65
C TRP A 98 -3.55 -0.33 -5.12
N LEU A 99 -3.21 0.61 -5.99
CA LEU A 99 -2.84 0.30 -7.36
C LEU A 99 -1.32 0.20 -7.43
N VAL A 100 -0.82 -0.97 -7.80
CA VAL A 100 0.61 -1.29 -7.82
C VAL A 100 1.05 -1.50 -9.26
N ARG A 101 2.08 -0.78 -9.68
CA ARG A 101 2.78 -0.98 -10.95
C ARG A 101 4.19 -1.48 -10.65
N LEU A 102 4.46 -2.75 -10.96
CA LEU A 102 5.77 -3.35 -10.81
C LEU A 102 6.72 -2.80 -11.89
N ARG A 103 7.98 -2.57 -11.53
CA ARG A 103 9.04 -2.11 -12.44
C ARG A 103 10.18 -3.12 -12.48
#